data_AF-A0A3C0J8K1-F1
#
_entry.id   AF-A0A3C0J8K1-F1
#
_cell.length_a   1.000
_cell.length_b   1.000
_cell.length_c   1.000
_cell.angle_alpha   90.00
_cell.angle_beta   90.00
_cell.angle_gamma   90.00
#
_symmetry.space_group_name_H-M   'P 1'
#
loop_
_entity.id
_entity.type
_entity.pdbx_description
1 polymer ?
#
loop_
_entity_poly.entity_id
_entity_poly.type
_entity_poly.pdbx_seq_one_letter_code
_entity_poly.pdbx_strand_id
1 'polypeptide(L)' 'QFEYLQNHLRILSAFYGILKPMDGVTPYRLEMQAKVGIGDAKNLYEYWGELLYRSVIDDSRIIINLASKEYSKCIEKYLT' A
#
# COMPACT_ATOMS: atom_id res chain seq x y z
N GLN A 1 21.88 7.70 -3.48
CA GLN A 1 20.68 8.13 -2.73
C GLN A 1 19.39 7.60 -3.35
N PHE A 2 19.11 7.82 -4.63
CA PHE A 2 17.90 7.31 -5.28
C PHE A 2 17.75 5.79 -5.26
N GLU A 3 18.83 5.04 -5.45
CA GLU A 3 18.80 3.56 -5.37
C GLU A 3 18.36 3.06 -3.99
N TYR A 4 18.85 3.70 -2.91
CA TYR A 4 18.42 3.38 -1.55
C TYR A 4 16.90 3.60 -1.39
N LEU A 5 16.38 4.74 -1.85
CA LEU A 5 14.94 4.98 -1.83
C LEU A 5 14.17 3.94 -2.67
N GLN A 6 14.66 3.60 -3.85
CA GLN A 6 14.02 2.62 -4.72
C GLN A 6 13.92 1.23 -4.06
N ASN A 7 14.91 0.87 -3.24
CA ASN A 7 14.94 -0.42 -2.55
C ASN A 7 14.14 -0.40 -1.23
N HIS A 8 14.19 0.69 -0.47
CA HIS A 8 13.69 0.74 0.92
C HIS A 8 12.40 1.56 1.13
N LEU A 9 12.00 2.43 0.21
CA LEU A 9 10.77 3.20 0.31
C LEU A 9 9.65 2.54 -0.50
N ARG A 10 8.46 2.45 0.10
CA ARG A 10 7.22 2.02 -0.53
C ARG A 10 6.15 3.06 -0.28
N ILE A 11 5.40 3.41 -1.31
CA ILE A 11 4.33 4.42 -1.26
C ILE A 11 3.01 3.68 -1.42
N LEU A 12 2.15 3.77 -0.41
CA LEU A 12 0.80 3.22 -0.44
C LEU A 12 -0.10 4.06 -1.34
N SER A 13 -0.86 3.39 -2.22
CA SER A 13 -1.80 4.00 -3.15
C SER A 13 -3.09 3.18 -3.19
N ALA A 14 -4.24 3.84 -3.08
CA ALA A 14 -5.52 3.16 -3.21
C ALA A 14 -5.76 2.62 -4.63
N PHE A 15 -5.15 3.24 -5.65
CA PHE A 15 -5.32 2.88 -7.06
C PHE A 15 -4.25 1.90 -7.55
N TYR A 16 -2.99 2.14 -7.19
CA TYR A 16 -1.86 1.30 -7.64
C TYR A 16 -1.41 0.26 -6.60
N GLY A 17 -1.96 0.29 -5.39
CA GLY A 17 -1.53 -0.59 -4.31
C GLY A 17 -0.24 -0.12 -3.67
N ILE A 18 0.91 -0.64 -4.12
CA ILE A 18 2.24 -0.25 -3.66
C ILE A 18 3.07 0.24 -4.83
N LEU A 19 3.63 1.44 -4.67
CA LEU A 19 4.55 2.05 -5.62
C LEU A 19 5.95 2.15 -5.04
N LYS A 20 6.94 2.05 -5.92
CA LYS A 20 8.30 2.50 -5.66
C LYS A 20 8.44 3.98 -6.04
N PRO A 21 9.43 4.69 -5.48
CA PRO A 21 9.63 6.12 -5.75
C PRO A 21 9.76 6.52 -7.22
N MET A 22 10.29 5.63 -8.06
CA MET A 22 10.50 5.91 -9.49
C MET A 22 9.41 5.31 -10.41
N ASP A 23 8.34 4.74 -9.84
CA ASP A 23 7.24 4.22 -10.63
C ASP A 23 6.45 5.38 -11.25
N GLY A 24 6.13 5.27 -12.55
CA GLY A 24 5.32 6.26 -13.25
C GLY A 24 3.87 6.22 -12.79
N VAL A 25 3.27 7.40 -12.59
CA VAL A 25 1.85 7.54 -12.21
C VAL A 25 1.14 8.51 -13.14
N THR A 26 -0.13 8.22 -13.43
CA THR A 26 -1.04 9.18 -14.06
C THR A 26 -1.87 9.90 -12.98
N PRO A 27 -2.24 11.18 -13.16
CA PRO A 27 -3.09 11.90 -12.22
C PRO A 27 -4.38 11.14 -11.93
N TYR A 28 -4.69 10.98 -10.64
CA TYR A 28 -5.90 10.31 -10.17
C TYR A 28 -6.33 10.89 -8.82
N ARG A 29 -7.58 10.66 -8.44
CA ARG A 29 -8.07 10.88 -7.08
C ARG A 29 -8.89 9.69 -6.63
N LEU A 30 -8.25 8.81 -5.87
CA LEU A 30 -8.88 7.68 -5.22
C LEU A 30 -8.24 7.52 -3.85
N GLU A 31 -9.05 7.57 -2.80
CA GLU A 31 -8.63 7.39 -1.42
C GLU A 31 -9.09 6.02 -0.93
N MET A 32 -8.40 5.43 0.06
CA MET A 32 -8.70 4.06 0.51
C MET A 32 -10.09 3.95 1.14
N GLN A 33 -10.61 5.07 1.67
CA GLN A 33 -11.97 5.18 2.24
C GLN A 33 -13.08 5.38 1.20
N ALA A 34 -12.75 5.47 -0.09
CA ALA A 34 -13.76 5.65 -1.13
C ALA A 34 -14.82 4.53 -1.07
N LYS A 35 -16.10 4.91 -1.15
CA LYS A 35 -17.24 3.97 -1.16
C LYS A 35 -17.39 3.35 -2.55
N VAL A 36 -16.43 2.52 -2.94
CA VAL A 36 -16.41 1.81 -4.21
C VAL A 36 -16.28 0.31 -3.96
N GLY A 37 -17.21 -0.47 -4.54
CA GLY A 37 -17.09 -1.92 -4.62
C GLY A 37 -16.36 -2.32 -5.89
N ILE A 38 -15.53 -3.36 -5.82
CA ILE A 38 -14.79 -3.90 -6.97
C ILE A 38 -15.02 -5.41 -7.01
N GLY A 39 -15.77 -5.87 -8.02
CA GLY A 39 -16.23 -7.26 -8.07
C GLY A 39 -17.01 -7.62 -6.81
N ASP A 40 -16.57 -8.66 -6.11
CA ASP A 40 -17.19 -9.13 -4.86
C ASP A 40 -16.71 -8.36 -3.60
N ALA A 41 -15.67 -7.53 -3.72
CA ALA A 41 -15.13 -6.76 -2.59
C ALA A 41 -15.97 -5.50 -2.34
N LYS A 42 -16.35 -5.27 -1.08
CA LYS A 42 -17.23 -4.15 -0.70
C LYS A 42 -16.51 -2.80 -0.63
N ASN A 43 -15.18 -2.83 -0.49
CA ASN A 43 -14.33 -1.65 -0.35
C ASN A 43 -12.90 -2.00 -0.76
N LEU A 44 -12.05 -0.96 -0.84
CA LEU A 44 -10.66 -1.11 -1.26
C LEU A 44 -9.78 -1.87 -0.25
N TYR A 45 -10.11 -1.85 1.04
CA TYR A 45 -9.39 -2.67 2.03
C TYR A 45 -9.59 -4.17 1.79
N GLU A 46 -10.82 -4.57 1.48
CA GLU A 46 -11.16 -5.96 1.12
C GLU A 46 -10.55 -6.35 -0.23
N TYR A 47 -10.65 -5.46 -1.22
CA TYR A 47 -10.10 -5.69 -2.56
C TYR A 47 -8.58 -5.95 -2.52
N TRP A 48 -7.83 -5.10 -1.82
CA TRP A 48 -6.39 -5.24 -1.71
C TRP A 48 -5.97 -6.35 -0.75
N GLY A 49 -6.75 -6.59 0.30
CA GLY A 49 -6.52 -7.68 1.24
C GLY A 49 -5.08 -7.72 1.78
N GLU A 50 -4.47 -8.90 1.76
CA GLU A 50 -3.10 -9.12 2.23
C GLU A 50 -2.02 -8.80 1.18
N LEU A 51 -2.41 -8.51 -0.07
CA LEU A 51 -1.47 -8.31 -1.17
C LEU A 51 -0.50 -7.15 -0.89
N LEU A 52 -1.01 -6.07 -0.30
CA LEU A 52 -0.20 -4.90 0.07
C LEU A 52 0.86 -5.28 1.10
N TYR A 53 0.47 -5.98 2.17
CA TYR A 53 1.41 -6.45 3.19
C TYR A 53 2.49 -7.35 2.60
N ARG A 54 2.10 -8.35 1.80
CA ARG A 54 3.04 -9.29 1.18
C ARG A 54 4.05 -8.61 0.25
N SER A 55 3.70 -7.47 -0.33
CA SER A 55 4.58 -6.73 -1.24
C SER A 55 5.58 -5.79 -0.54
N VAL A 56 5.38 -5.52 0.76
CA VAL A 56 6.27 -4.63 1.54
C VAL A 56 7.07 -5.37 2.62
N ILE A 57 6.67 -6.59 2.98
CA ILE A 57 7.41 -7.42 3.93
C ILE A 57 8.59 -8.11 3.25
N ASP A 58 9.72 -8.19 3.94
CA ASP A 58 10.89 -8.96 3.53
C ASP A 58 11.39 -9.84 4.69
N ASP A 59 12.53 -10.51 4.50
CA ASP A 59 13.14 -11.41 5.48
C ASP A 59 13.50 -10.73 6.81
N SER A 60 13.75 -9.40 6.79
CA SER A 60 14.03 -8.65 8.01
C SER A 60 12.78 -8.51 8.89
N ARG A 61 11.60 -8.56 8.27
CA ARG A 61 10.29 -8.40 8.91
C ARG A 61 10.13 -7.04 9.63
N ILE A 62 11.00 -6.07 9.34
CA ILE A 62 10.97 -4.73 9.93
C ILE A 62 10.29 -3.75 8.96
N ILE A 63 9.27 -3.04 9.44
CA ILE A 63 8.58 -1.99 8.68
C ILE A 63 8.62 -0.70 9.49
N ILE A 64 9.16 0.37 8.89
CA ILE A 64 9.07 1.72 9.45
C ILE A 64 7.80 2.36 8.88
N ASN A 65 6.73 2.37 9.69
CA ASN A 65 5.45 2.91 9.27
C ASN A 65 5.39 4.44 9.43
N LEU A 66 5.41 5.17 8.31
CA LEU A 66 5.20 6.61 8.25
C LEU A 66 3.90 6.98 7.50
N ALA A 67 3.04 6.00 7.25
CA ALA A 67 1.77 6.21 6.58
C ALA A 67 0.72 6.80 7.54
N SER A 68 -0.31 7.43 6.96
CA SER A 68 -1.48 7.83 7.73
C SER A 68 -2.22 6.61 8.26
N LYS A 69 -2.98 6.77 9.35
CA LYS A 69 -3.82 5.69 9.93
C LYS A 69 -4.76 5.02 8.93
N GLU A 70 -5.16 5.73 7.88
CA GLU A 70 -5.98 5.19 6.80
C GLU A 70 -5.26 4.04 6.07
N TYR A 71 -4.04 4.32 5.61
CA TYR A 71 -3.27 3.34 4.83
C TYR A 71 -2.58 2.30 5.73
N SER A 72 -2.17 2.68 6.94
CA SER A 72 -1.54 1.78 7.92
C SER A 72 -2.37 0.53 8.21
N LYS A 73 -3.71 0.67 8.27
CA LYS A 73 -4.64 -0.45 8.48
C LYS A 73 -4.49 -1.58 7.48
N CYS A 74 -4.08 -1.27 6.25
CA CYS A 74 -3.88 -2.27 5.19
C CYS A 74 -2.67 -3.17 5.46
N ILE A 75 -1.74 -2.72 6.31
CA ILE A 75 -0.49 -3.41 6.62
C ILE A 75 -0.55 -3.98 8.03
N GLU A 76 -0.93 -3.16 9.02
CA GLU A 76 -0.93 -3.51 10.45
C GLU A 76 -1.81 -4.72 10.77
N LYS A 77 -2.89 -4.94 10.01
CA LYS A 77 -3.78 -6.10 10.15
C LYS A 77 -3.04 -7.45 10.00
N TYR A 78 -1.90 -7.47 9.32
CA TYR A 78 -1.15 -8.70 8.99
C TYR A 78 0.19 -8.80 9.73
N LEU A 79 0.53 -7.82 10.58
CA LEU A 79 1.68 -7.90 11.47
C LEU A 79 1.34 -8.89 12.59
N THR A 80 1.87 -10.10 12.49
CA THR A 80 1.74 -11.17 13.49
C THR A 80 3.11 -11.53 14.03
#